data_AF-E4LIR1-F1
#
_entry.id   AF-E4LIR1-F1
#
_cell.length_a   1.000
_cell.length_b   1.000
_cell.length_c   1.000
_cell.angle_alpha   90.00
_cell.angle_beta   90.00
_cell.angle_gamma   90.00
#
_symmetry.space_group_name_H-M   'P 1'
#
loop_
_entity.id
_entity.type
_entity.pdbx_description
1 polymer ?
#
loop_
_entity_poly.entity_id
_entity_poly.type
_entity_poly.pdbx_seq_one_letter_code
_entity_poly.pdbx_strand_id
1 'polypeptide(L)'
;MKYLFRILSILALFVFSLWGTVYAQETPFLTPGKATFLYMNTKEVNASYDNESLKFVTLNSGVLKLMSRDGRHDYMSFTGYDGTNAGIGYAVREVYTTNPSMKFFEIIADRGAHAKNCGYWIVGKRDGNWVCFVSIDSLAQMGYTSGDWHQIRTAINEDGTGRFLLTSQHEYMPPGAQFQYQRKFAVDLRLQLFWDQNARWFGIRKL
;
A
#
# COMPACT_ATOMS: atom_id res chain seq x y z
N MET A 1 54.66 -6.35 -26.70
CA MET A 1 53.30 -5.98 -27.17
C MET A 1 52.17 -6.90 -26.67
N LYS A 2 52.32 -8.24 -26.63
CA LYS A 2 51.24 -9.15 -26.17
C LYS A 2 50.84 -9.01 -24.69
N TYR A 3 51.76 -8.58 -23.82
CA TYR A 3 51.48 -8.40 -22.39
C TYR A 3 50.73 -7.09 -22.08
N LEU A 4 50.92 -6.04 -22.88
CA LEU A 4 50.23 -4.75 -22.71
C LEU A 4 48.73 -4.87 -23.01
N PHE A 5 48.38 -5.62 -24.05
CA PHE A 5 46.99 -5.89 -24.41
C PHE A 5 46.25 -6.74 -23.37
N ARG A 6 46.91 -7.71 -22.72
CA ARG A 6 46.31 -8.52 -21.65
C ARG A 6 45.97 -7.69 -20.41
N ILE A 7 46.82 -6.72 -20.05
CA ILE A 7 46.59 -5.85 -18.89
C ILE A 7 45.41 -4.90 -19.16
N LEU A 8 45.33 -4.32 -20.37
CA LEU A 8 44.20 -3.48 -20.79
C LEU A 8 42.86 -4.22 -20.84
N SER A 9 42.86 -5.49 -21.28
CA SER A 9 41.63 -6.32 -21.29
C SER A 9 41.15 -6.70 -19.88
N ILE A 10 42.06 -6.93 -18.93
CA ILE A 10 41.70 -7.22 -17.54
C ILE A 10 41.19 -5.95 -16.83
N LEU A 11 41.79 -4.79 -17.12
CA LEU A 11 41.31 -3.50 -16.58
C LEU A 11 39.90 -3.15 -17.11
N ALA A 12 39.63 -3.40 -18.39
CA ALA A 12 38.31 -3.18 -18.98
C ALA A 12 37.23 -4.08 -18.34
N LEU A 13 37.55 -5.35 -18.04
CA LEU A 13 36.63 -6.28 -17.37
C LEU A 13 36.32 -5.86 -15.92
N PHE A 14 37.28 -5.26 -15.20
CA PHE A 14 37.05 -4.74 -13.85
C PHE A 14 36.15 -3.49 -13.81
N VAL A 15 36.18 -2.66 -14.85
CA VAL A 15 35.32 -1.47 -14.96
C VAL A 15 33.86 -1.86 -15.25
N PHE A 16 33.61 -2.96 -15.96
CA PHE A 16 32.25 -3.48 -16.18
C PHE A 16 31.68 -4.31 -15.01
N SER A 17 32.49 -4.73 -14.04
CA SER A 17 32.00 -5.42 -12.82
C SER A 17 31.69 -4.48 -11.65
N LEU A 18 31.89 -3.17 -11.83
CA LEU A 18 31.57 -2.13 -10.83
C LEU A 18 30.21 -1.46 -11.11
N TRP A 19 29.26 -2.21 -11.69
CA TRP A 19 27.85 -1.84 -11.55
C TRP A 19 27.47 -2.19 -10.12
N GLY A 20 27.79 -1.27 -9.20
CA GLY A 20 27.34 -1.36 -7.82
C GLY A 20 25.84 -1.66 -7.84
N THR A 21 25.41 -2.61 -7.03
CA THR A 21 24.00 -2.82 -6.76
C THR A 21 23.42 -1.47 -6.34
N VAL A 22 22.68 -0.81 -7.25
CA VAL A 22 21.93 0.39 -6.92
C VAL A 22 20.81 -0.07 -6.01
N TYR A 23 21.07 -0.06 -4.71
CA TYR A 23 20.02 -0.22 -3.74
C TYR A 23 19.05 0.95 -3.92
N ALA A 24 17.76 0.65 -3.99
CA ALA A 24 16.73 1.67 -3.96
C ALA A 24 17.01 2.61 -2.79
N GLN A 25 17.02 3.90 -3.04
CA GLN A 25 17.12 4.88 -1.95
C GLN A 25 15.75 4.95 -1.29
N GLU A 26 15.56 4.12 -0.26
CA GLU A 26 14.30 4.00 0.47
C GLU A 26 14.08 5.27 1.32
N THR A 27 12.93 5.93 1.14
CA THR A 27 12.53 7.04 2.02
C THR A 27 11.77 6.53 3.24
N PRO A 28 12.13 6.96 4.46
CA PRO A 28 11.37 6.67 5.68
C PRO A 28 9.98 7.31 5.69
N PHE A 29 9.03 6.64 6.33
CA PHE A 29 7.69 7.14 6.61
C PHE A 29 7.57 7.71 8.02
N LEU A 30 6.69 8.71 8.18
CA LEU A 30 6.22 9.18 9.48
C LEU A 30 5.14 8.26 10.03
N THR A 31 4.98 8.27 11.36
CA THR A 31 3.84 7.62 12.01
C THR A 31 2.55 8.33 11.56
N PRO A 32 1.60 7.62 10.95
CA PRO A 32 0.40 8.24 10.39
C PRO A 32 -0.61 8.59 11.49
N GLY A 33 -1.54 9.48 11.16
CA GLY A 33 -2.75 9.67 11.95
C GLY A 33 -3.67 8.46 11.95
N LYS A 34 -4.74 8.53 12.74
CA LYS A 34 -5.79 7.48 12.74
C LYS A 34 -6.51 7.45 11.40
N ALA A 35 -6.83 6.24 10.93
CA ALA A 35 -7.70 6.07 9.78
C ALA A 35 -9.14 6.46 10.12
N THR A 36 -9.83 7.04 9.14
CA THR A 36 -11.27 7.27 9.20
C THR A 36 -11.99 6.17 8.43
N PHE A 37 -12.98 5.56 9.07
CA PHE A 37 -13.78 4.49 8.47
C PHE A 37 -15.05 5.05 7.82
N LEU A 38 -15.29 4.67 6.57
CA LEU A 38 -16.47 4.99 5.77
C LEU A 38 -17.25 3.71 5.47
N TYR A 39 -18.56 3.75 5.66
CA TYR A 39 -19.46 2.62 5.39
C TYR A 39 -20.83 3.12 4.96
N MET A 40 -21.46 2.46 3.98
CA MET A 40 -22.85 2.72 3.52
C MET A 40 -23.22 4.21 3.30
N ASN A 41 -22.35 4.99 2.66
CA ASN A 41 -22.56 6.44 2.41
C ASN A 41 -22.92 7.25 3.68
N THR A 42 -22.50 6.79 4.86
CA THR A 42 -22.84 7.46 6.12
C THR A 42 -21.92 8.64 6.43
N LYS A 43 -20.76 8.71 5.77
CA LYS A 43 -19.71 9.69 6.02
C LYS A 43 -18.94 10.03 4.75
N GLU A 44 -18.37 11.23 4.76
CA GLU A 44 -17.30 11.65 3.86
C GLU A 44 -16.04 11.99 4.67
N VAL A 45 -14.88 11.85 4.05
CA VAL A 45 -13.59 12.25 4.64
C VAL A 45 -13.03 13.39 3.81
N ASN A 46 -13.03 14.57 4.40
CA ASN A 46 -12.42 15.74 3.79
C ASN A 46 -10.89 15.67 3.95
N ALA A 47 -10.17 15.96 2.87
CA ALA A 47 -8.72 15.95 2.85
C ALA A 47 -8.18 17.11 2.01
N SER A 48 -6.86 17.30 2.04
CA SER A 48 -6.16 18.21 1.13
C SER A 48 -4.92 17.56 0.56
N TYR A 49 -4.59 17.86 -0.70
CA TYR A 49 -3.39 17.38 -1.37
C TYR A 49 -2.88 18.46 -2.31
N ASP A 50 -1.62 18.89 -2.16
CA ASP A 50 -1.02 19.97 -2.98
C ASP A 50 -1.92 21.21 -3.14
N ASN A 51 -2.47 21.69 -2.00
CA ASN A 51 -3.41 22.82 -1.92
C ASN A 51 -4.80 22.59 -2.57
N GLU A 52 -5.08 21.40 -3.10
CA GLU A 52 -6.39 21.02 -3.57
C GLU A 52 -7.25 20.49 -2.43
N SER A 53 -8.50 20.96 -2.34
CA SER A 53 -9.48 20.44 -1.38
C SER A 53 -10.22 19.24 -1.96
N LEU A 54 -10.19 18.13 -1.23
CA LEU A 54 -10.66 16.83 -1.69
C LEU A 54 -11.68 16.25 -0.71
N LYS A 55 -12.39 15.22 -1.17
CA LYS A 55 -13.12 14.32 -0.30
C LYS A 55 -13.07 12.86 -0.77
N PHE A 56 -13.10 11.96 0.19
CA PHE A 56 -13.47 10.57 -0.02
C PHE A 56 -14.93 10.37 0.38
N VAL A 57 -15.71 9.73 -0.48
CA VAL A 57 -17.14 9.46 -0.22
C VAL A 57 -17.51 8.08 -0.73
N THR A 58 -18.29 7.33 0.06
CA THR A 58 -18.83 6.05 -0.37
C THR A 58 -20.19 6.28 -1.02
N LEU A 59 -20.39 5.82 -2.25
CA LEU A 59 -21.69 5.88 -2.93
C LEU A 59 -22.65 4.82 -2.39
N ASN A 60 -23.95 4.96 -2.68
CA ASN A 60 -24.96 3.94 -2.33
C ASN A 60 -24.66 2.56 -2.97
N SER A 61 -23.89 2.53 -4.06
CA SER A 61 -23.40 1.29 -4.68
C SER A 61 -22.30 0.58 -3.88
N GLY A 62 -21.79 1.19 -2.80
CA GLY A 62 -20.66 0.69 -2.02
C GLY A 62 -19.29 1.03 -2.62
N VAL A 63 -19.23 1.76 -3.73
CA VAL A 63 -17.99 2.23 -4.35
C VAL A 63 -17.44 3.43 -3.58
N LEU A 64 -16.16 3.44 -3.24
CA LEU A 64 -15.49 4.63 -2.71
C LEU A 64 -15.01 5.51 -3.87
N LYS A 65 -15.24 6.81 -3.76
CA LYS A 65 -14.78 7.83 -4.72
C LYS A 65 -13.80 8.79 -4.05
N LEU A 66 -12.74 9.14 -4.75
CA LEU A 66 -11.93 10.32 -4.47
C LEU A 66 -12.36 11.42 -5.44
N MET A 67 -12.82 12.56 -4.90
CA MET A 67 -13.40 13.65 -5.67
C MET A 67 -12.88 15.01 -5.19
N SER A 68 -13.12 16.05 -5.99
CA SER A 68 -13.03 17.42 -5.53
C SER A 68 -14.01 17.63 -4.38
N ARG A 69 -13.69 18.54 -3.46
CA ARG A 69 -14.53 18.84 -2.28
C ARG A 69 -15.99 19.15 -2.66
N ASP A 70 -16.19 19.91 -3.73
CA ASP A 70 -17.50 20.27 -4.27
C ASP A 70 -18.20 19.13 -5.04
N GLY A 71 -17.51 18.01 -5.27
CA GLY A 71 -18.03 16.84 -5.98
C GLY A 71 -18.16 17.02 -7.49
N ARG A 72 -17.62 18.08 -8.07
CA ARG A 72 -17.71 18.34 -9.52
C ARG A 72 -16.70 17.54 -10.35
N HIS A 73 -15.63 17.06 -9.73
CA HIS A 73 -14.59 16.31 -10.41
C HIS A 73 -14.33 14.99 -9.71
N ASP A 74 -14.46 13.89 -10.47
CA ASP A 74 -14.13 12.53 -10.04
C ASP A 74 -12.66 12.25 -10.40
N TYR A 75 -11.82 11.97 -9.41
CA TYR A 75 -10.43 11.60 -9.66
C TYR A 75 -10.25 10.08 -9.76
N MET A 76 -10.77 9.33 -8.78
CA MET A 76 -10.57 7.88 -8.69
C MET A 76 -11.80 7.17 -8.12
N SER A 77 -11.96 5.90 -8.50
CA SER A 77 -12.99 5.01 -7.97
C SER A 77 -12.34 3.74 -7.45
N PHE A 78 -12.76 3.28 -6.27
CA PHE A 78 -12.26 2.08 -5.62
C PHE A 78 -13.42 1.10 -5.43
N THR A 79 -13.26 -0.09 -6.01
CA THR A 79 -14.25 -1.16 -5.97
C THR A 79 -13.65 -2.39 -5.31
N GLY A 80 -14.50 -3.19 -4.66
CA GLY A 80 -14.10 -4.49 -4.14
C GLY A 80 -13.51 -5.39 -5.22
N TYR A 81 -12.43 -6.07 -4.88
CA TYR A 81 -11.73 -7.00 -5.77
C TYR A 81 -12.51 -8.31 -5.97
N ASP A 82 -13.41 -8.64 -5.05
CA ASP A 82 -14.17 -9.89 -5.05
C ASP A 82 -15.50 -9.81 -5.83
N GLY A 83 -15.58 -8.89 -6.78
CA GLY A 83 -16.70 -8.77 -7.73
C GLY A 83 -17.98 -8.18 -7.15
N THR A 84 -17.97 -7.68 -5.92
CA THR A 84 -19.11 -6.98 -5.31
C THR A 84 -18.65 -5.82 -4.44
N ASN A 85 -19.50 -4.79 -4.33
CA ASN A 85 -19.28 -3.65 -3.44
C ASN A 85 -20.20 -3.67 -2.21
N ALA A 86 -21.07 -4.68 -2.10
CA ALA A 86 -22.06 -4.76 -1.03
C ALA A 86 -21.37 -5.01 0.32
N GLY A 87 -21.68 -4.15 1.30
CA GLY A 87 -21.19 -4.30 2.67
C GLY A 87 -19.69 -4.03 2.85
N ILE A 88 -19.03 -3.37 1.89
CA ILE A 88 -17.64 -2.95 2.04
C ILE A 88 -17.54 -1.69 2.90
N GLY A 89 -16.67 -1.76 3.90
CA GLY A 89 -16.16 -0.59 4.61
C GLY A 89 -14.77 -0.20 4.11
N TYR A 90 -14.47 1.10 4.15
CA TYR A 90 -13.17 1.64 3.73
C TYR A 90 -12.53 2.40 4.89
N ALA A 91 -11.31 2.02 5.26
CA ALA A 91 -10.46 2.79 6.15
C ALA A 91 -9.50 3.64 5.31
N VAL A 92 -9.57 4.96 5.44
CA VAL A 92 -8.70 5.90 4.71
C VAL A 92 -7.83 6.66 5.71
N ARG A 93 -6.51 6.74 5.45
CA ARG A 93 -5.59 7.60 6.20
C ARG A 93 -4.54 8.25 5.31
N GLU A 94 -4.07 9.41 5.75
CA GLU A 94 -2.90 10.05 5.16
C GLU A 94 -1.61 9.36 5.65
N VAL A 95 -0.66 9.20 4.73
CA VAL A 95 0.65 8.64 4.97
C VAL A 95 1.70 9.61 4.43
N TYR A 96 2.77 9.82 5.20
CA TYR A 96 3.78 10.82 4.90
C TYR A 96 5.17 10.22 4.88
N THR A 97 6.00 10.70 3.97
CA THR A 97 7.43 10.43 3.91
C THR A 97 8.22 11.59 4.51
N THR A 98 9.47 11.36 4.93
CA THR A 98 10.29 12.39 5.57
C THR A 98 11.16 13.18 4.60
N ASN A 99 11.77 12.53 3.60
CA ASN A 99 12.66 13.17 2.64
C ASN A 99 12.70 12.45 1.27
N PRO A 100 12.11 13.01 0.20
CA PRO A 100 11.32 14.24 0.21
C PRO A 100 10.03 14.06 1.03
N SER A 101 9.48 15.16 1.56
CA SER A 101 8.19 15.14 2.25
C SER A 101 7.06 15.03 1.23
N MET A 102 6.52 13.83 1.08
CA MET A 102 5.39 13.53 0.20
C MET A 102 4.22 12.99 1.00
N LYS A 103 3.02 13.30 0.53
CA LYS A 103 1.75 12.78 1.04
C LYS A 103 1.25 11.67 0.13
N PHE A 104 0.66 10.64 0.73
CA PHE A 104 -0.13 9.60 0.07
C PHE A 104 -1.39 9.34 0.89
N PHE A 105 -2.35 8.64 0.31
CA PHE A 105 -3.47 8.04 1.03
C PHE A 105 -3.36 6.53 0.97
N GLU A 106 -3.41 5.90 2.14
CA GLU A 106 -3.66 4.47 2.25
C GLU A 106 -5.15 4.22 2.41
N ILE A 107 -5.65 3.24 1.67
CA ILE A 107 -7.04 2.82 1.68
C ILE A 107 -7.07 1.30 1.86
N ILE A 108 -7.71 0.84 2.93
CA ILE A 108 -7.96 -0.58 3.18
C ILE A 108 -9.47 -0.80 3.10
N ALA A 109 -9.89 -1.76 2.28
CA ALA A 109 -11.29 -2.16 2.18
C ALA A 109 -11.49 -3.55 2.79
N ASP A 110 -12.52 -3.69 3.62
CA ASP A 110 -12.91 -4.96 4.21
C ASP A 110 -14.43 -5.13 4.31
N ARG A 111 -14.88 -6.37 4.52
CA ARG A 111 -16.30 -6.68 4.72
C ARG A 111 -16.54 -7.77 5.75
N GLY A 112 -17.73 -7.72 6.34
CA GLY A 112 -18.24 -8.71 7.28
C GLY A 112 -17.61 -8.63 8.68
N ALA A 113 -18.15 -9.42 9.61
CA ALA A 113 -17.77 -9.38 11.03
C ALA A 113 -16.30 -9.74 11.33
N HIS A 114 -15.61 -10.30 10.34
CA HIS A 114 -14.23 -10.78 10.46
C HIS A 114 -13.27 -10.06 9.48
N ALA A 115 -13.70 -8.91 8.94
CA ALA A 115 -12.89 -8.00 8.13
C ALA A 115 -12.15 -8.69 6.98
N LYS A 116 -12.86 -9.51 6.18
CA LYS A 116 -12.26 -10.08 4.96
C LYS A 116 -11.84 -8.91 4.08
N ASN A 117 -10.57 -8.86 3.69
CA ASN A 117 -10.06 -7.84 2.81
C ASN A 117 -10.72 -7.95 1.43
N CYS A 118 -11.19 -6.80 0.94
CA CYS A 118 -11.80 -6.65 -0.38
C CYS A 118 -11.00 -5.69 -1.26
N GLY A 119 -9.92 -5.10 -0.74
CA GLY A 119 -9.16 -4.10 -1.47
C GLY A 119 -8.07 -3.46 -0.63
N TYR A 120 -7.05 -3.00 -1.33
CA TYR A 120 -5.92 -2.27 -0.77
C TYR A 120 -5.41 -1.30 -1.82
N TRP A 121 -5.22 -0.04 -1.45
CA TRP A 121 -4.64 0.96 -2.33
C TRP A 121 -3.71 1.91 -1.59
N ILE A 122 -2.61 2.27 -2.24
CA ILE A 122 -1.87 3.51 -1.95
C ILE A 122 -2.01 4.43 -3.15
N VAL A 123 -2.53 5.62 -2.93
CA VAL A 123 -2.76 6.63 -3.97
C VAL A 123 -2.11 7.97 -3.63
N GLY A 124 -1.75 8.72 -4.66
CA GLY A 124 -1.19 10.06 -4.55
C GLY A 124 -1.07 10.70 -5.93
N LYS A 125 -0.38 11.83 -6.03
CA LYS A 125 -0.10 12.44 -7.34
C LYS A 125 1.30 12.12 -7.83
N ARG A 126 1.42 11.93 -9.14
CA ARG A 126 2.67 11.92 -9.88
C ARG A 126 2.51 12.83 -11.09
N ASP A 127 3.39 13.82 -11.19
CA ASP A 127 3.41 14.79 -12.30
C ASP A 127 2.02 15.43 -12.53
N GLY A 128 1.36 15.81 -11.42
CA GLY A 128 0.04 16.45 -11.41
C GLY A 128 -1.17 15.51 -11.49
N ASN A 129 -0.97 14.23 -11.85
CA ASN A 129 -2.05 13.27 -12.06
C ASN A 129 -2.22 12.33 -10.88
N TRP A 130 -3.46 11.95 -10.57
CA TRP A 130 -3.75 10.92 -9.57
C TRP A 130 -3.30 9.54 -10.06
N VAL A 131 -2.60 8.81 -9.21
CA VAL A 131 -2.00 7.52 -9.51
C VAL A 131 -2.25 6.56 -8.35
N CYS A 132 -2.55 5.31 -8.71
CA CYS A 132 -2.52 4.19 -7.78
C CYS A 132 -1.13 3.54 -7.86
N PHE A 133 -0.37 3.66 -6.77
CA PHE A 133 1.00 3.16 -6.68
C PHE A 133 1.07 1.70 -6.27
N VAL A 134 0.19 1.30 -5.35
CA VAL A 134 0.07 -0.07 -4.85
C VAL A 134 -1.40 -0.45 -4.87
N SER A 135 -1.71 -1.61 -5.42
CA SER A 135 -3.04 -2.23 -5.38
C SER A 135 -2.94 -3.70 -4.93
N ILE A 136 -4.08 -4.38 -4.78
CA ILE A 136 -4.11 -5.84 -4.58
C ILE A 136 -3.33 -6.58 -5.67
N ASP A 137 -3.36 -6.12 -6.92
CA ASP A 137 -2.59 -6.77 -8.00
C ASP A 137 -1.08 -6.65 -7.77
N SER A 138 -0.62 -5.49 -7.25
CA SER A 138 0.78 -5.32 -6.83
C SER A 138 1.15 -6.28 -5.70
N LEU A 139 0.25 -6.49 -4.73
CA LEU A 139 0.48 -7.43 -3.63
C LEU A 139 0.45 -8.89 -4.13
N ALA A 140 -0.40 -9.20 -5.11
CA ALA A 140 -0.53 -10.54 -5.69
C ALA A 140 0.75 -10.98 -6.41
N GLN A 141 1.42 -10.04 -7.10
CA GLN A 141 2.76 -10.26 -7.66
C GLN A 141 3.80 -10.63 -6.58
N MET A 142 3.55 -10.23 -5.33
CA MET A 142 4.37 -10.55 -4.17
C MET A 142 3.85 -11.77 -3.38
N GLY A 143 2.89 -12.52 -3.92
CA GLY A 143 2.37 -13.75 -3.32
C GLY A 143 1.15 -13.57 -2.42
N TYR A 144 0.48 -12.41 -2.45
CA TYR A 144 -0.85 -12.28 -1.86
C TYR A 144 -1.87 -13.10 -2.69
N THR A 145 -2.67 -13.93 -2.03
CA THR A 145 -3.69 -14.77 -2.67
C THR A 145 -5.02 -14.03 -2.74
N SER A 146 -5.22 -13.30 -3.83
CA SER A 146 -6.46 -12.54 -4.06
C SER A 146 -7.69 -13.46 -4.11
N GLY A 147 -8.74 -13.12 -3.37
CA GLY A 147 -10.00 -13.87 -3.31
C GLY A 147 -10.10 -14.82 -2.11
N ASP A 148 -8.96 -15.29 -1.60
CA ASP A 148 -8.89 -16.06 -0.36
C ASP A 148 -9.22 -15.19 0.86
N TRP A 149 -9.50 -15.84 1.98
CA TRP A 149 -9.84 -15.12 3.20
C TRP A 149 -8.57 -14.57 3.86
N HIS A 150 -8.38 -13.25 3.74
CA HIS A 150 -7.31 -12.53 4.44
C HIS A 150 -7.83 -11.29 5.15
N GLN A 151 -7.08 -10.84 6.15
CA GLN A 151 -7.11 -9.50 6.71
C GLN A 151 -5.78 -8.82 6.37
N ILE A 152 -5.83 -7.57 5.94
CA ILE A 152 -4.63 -6.75 5.77
C ILE A 152 -4.49 -5.83 6.98
N ARG A 153 -3.30 -5.82 7.59
CA ARG A 153 -2.90 -4.90 8.65
C ARG A 153 -1.64 -4.18 8.27
N THR A 154 -1.56 -2.90 8.62
CA THR A 154 -0.40 -2.08 8.27
C THR A 154 0.13 -1.30 9.46
N ALA A 155 1.43 -1.48 9.73
CA ALA A 155 2.19 -0.81 10.77
C ALA A 155 3.19 0.13 10.09
N ILE A 156 3.09 1.43 10.35
CA ILE A 156 3.93 2.44 9.71
C ILE A 156 4.69 3.19 10.80
N ASN A 157 6.01 3.01 10.80
CA ASN A 157 6.92 3.63 11.74
C ASN A 157 6.52 3.42 13.22
N GLU A 158 5.94 2.26 13.57
CA GLU A 158 5.55 1.95 14.95
C GLU A 158 6.76 1.66 15.85
N ASP A 159 7.87 1.20 15.27
CA ASP A 159 9.13 0.89 15.94
C ASP A 159 10.19 2.01 15.77
N GLY A 160 9.83 3.15 15.19
CA GLY A 160 10.74 4.27 14.92
C GLY A 160 11.70 4.05 13.74
N THR A 161 11.59 2.94 13.00
CA THR A 161 12.50 2.64 11.87
C THR A 161 12.13 3.33 10.56
N GLY A 162 10.97 3.98 10.50
CA GLY A 162 10.42 4.59 9.30
C GLY A 162 9.83 3.60 8.30
N ARG A 163 9.75 2.31 8.64
CA ARG A 163 9.24 1.28 7.73
C ARG A 163 7.72 1.30 7.64
N PHE A 164 7.21 1.03 6.45
CA PHE A 164 5.80 0.73 6.21
C PHE A 164 5.68 -0.78 5.99
N LEU A 165 5.15 -1.47 6.99
CA LEU A 165 4.96 -2.91 6.98
C LEU A 165 3.51 -3.26 6.69
N LEU A 166 3.29 -4.18 5.76
CA LEU A 166 2.00 -4.78 5.46
C LEU A 166 2.03 -6.25 5.85
N THR A 167 1.06 -6.68 6.65
CA THR A 167 0.86 -8.08 7.04
C THR A 167 -0.50 -8.55 6.51
N SER A 168 -0.48 -9.57 5.66
CA SER A 168 -1.66 -10.39 5.37
C SER A 168 -1.73 -11.53 6.37
N GLN A 169 -2.91 -11.77 6.92
CA GLN A 169 -3.14 -12.83 7.91
C GLN A 169 -4.57 -13.37 7.78
N HIS A 170 -4.82 -14.59 8.23
CA HIS A 170 -6.17 -15.13 8.35
C HIS A 170 -6.47 -15.55 9.77
N GLU A 171 -7.75 -15.45 10.12
CA GLU A 171 -8.28 -15.97 11.38
C GLU A 171 -8.54 -17.46 11.24
N TYR A 172 -8.15 -18.24 12.25
CA TYR A 172 -8.50 -19.65 12.34
C TYR A 172 -8.85 -20.06 13.78
N MET A 173 -9.54 -21.18 13.88
CA MET A 173 -10.02 -21.75 15.13
C MET A 173 -9.24 -23.04 15.42
N PRO A 174 -8.35 -23.08 16.43
CA PRO A 174 -7.60 -24.29 16.77
C PRO A 174 -8.52 -25.44 17.20
N PRO A 175 -8.19 -26.71 16.90
CA PRO A 175 -8.99 -27.84 17.40
C PRO A 175 -9.23 -27.77 18.91
N GLY A 176 -10.49 -27.93 19.34
CA GLY A 176 -10.88 -27.90 20.76
C GLY A 176 -11.06 -26.51 21.37
N ALA A 177 -10.84 -25.43 20.61
CA ALA A 177 -11.07 -24.08 21.12
C ALA A 177 -12.55 -23.64 21.02
N GLN A 178 -12.95 -22.73 21.93
CA GLN A 178 -14.29 -22.16 21.96
C GLN A 178 -14.39 -20.94 21.02
N PHE A 179 -15.46 -20.93 20.21
CA PHE A 179 -15.77 -19.86 19.27
C PHE A 179 -15.84 -18.50 20.00
N GLN A 180 -15.32 -17.43 19.37
CA GLN A 180 -15.14 -16.06 19.87
C GLN A 180 -14.01 -15.81 20.90
N TYR A 181 -13.68 -16.74 21.80
CA TYR A 181 -12.71 -16.48 22.88
C TYR A 181 -11.27 -16.85 22.55
N GLN A 182 -11.06 -17.84 21.68
CA GLN A 182 -9.75 -18.48 21.49
C GLN A 182 -9.28 -18.49 20.03
N ARG A 183 -9.82 -17.59 19.22
CA ARG A 183 -9.37 -17.35 17.84
C ARG A 183 -7.88 -17.03 17.78
N LYS A 184 -7.22 -17.54 16.75
CA LYS A 184 -5.82 -17.26 16.45
C LYS A 184 -5.68 -16.66 15.06
N PHE A 185 -4.56 -16.00 14.83
CA PHE A 185 -4.19 -15.46 13.53
C PHE A 185 -2.94 -16.15 13.03
N ALA A 186 -2.98 -16.62 11.79
CA ALA A 186 -1.81 -17.08 11.06
C ALA A 186 -1.39 -15.98 10.09
N VAL A 187 -0.08 -15.70 10.04
CA VAL A 187 0.49 -14.74 9.09
C VAL A 187 0.72 -15.45 7.77
N ASP A 188 0.13 -14.93 6.70
CA ASP A 188 0.22 -15.50 5.35
C ASP A 188 1.35 -14.84 4.55
N LEU A 189 1.50 -13.52 4.72
CA LEU A 189 2.46 -12.73 3.97
C LEU A 189 2.88 -11.50 4.78
N ARG A 190 4.18 -11.19 4.75
CA ARG A 190 4.72 -9.92 5.24
C ARG A 190 5.50 -9.22 4.15
N LEU A 191 5.17 -7.94 3.98
CA LEU A 191 5.78 -7.07 2.99
C LEU A 191 6.26 -5.79 3.66
N GLN A 192 7.35 -5.23 3.16
CA GLN A 192 7.68 -3.83 3.35
C GLN A 192 7.35 -3.07 2.07
N LEU A 193 6.55 -2.02 2.22
CA LEU A 193 6.32 -1.00 1.21
C LEU A 193 7.33 0.12 1.44
N PHE A 194 8.02 0.55 0.39
CA PHE A 194 9.00 1.63 0.51
C PHE A 194 8.90 2.56 -0.68
N TRP A 195 9.15 3.85 -0.47
CA TRP A 195 9.29 4.78 -1.57
C TRP A 195 10.71 4.73 -2.12
N ASP A 196 10.84 4.40 -3.41
CA ASP A 196 12.10 4.47 -4.14
C ASP A 196 12.23 5.84 -4.81
N GLN A 197 13.20 6.65 -4.34
CA GLN A 197 13.43 7.98 -4.88
C GLN A 197 13.84 8.00 -6.36
N ASN A 198 14.60 6.99 -6.81
CA ASN A 198 15.10 6.92 -8.17
C ASN A 198 13.98 6.55 -9.14
N ALA A 199 13.16 5.56 -8.78
CA ALA A 199 12.02 5.14 -9.57
C ALA A 199 10.85 6.15 -9.51
N ARG A 200 10.82 6.99 -8.47
CA ARG A 200 9.67 7.82 -8.07
C ARG A 200 8.40 6.96 -7.99
N TRP A 201 8.53 5.80 -7.34
CA TRP A 201 7.49 4.78 -7.22
C TRP A 201 7.60 4.01 -5.91
N PHE A 202 6.56 3.25 -5.57
CA PHE A 202 6.60 2.31 -4.46
C PHE A 202 7.30 1.01 -4.85
N GLY A 203 8.38 0.69 -4.17
CA GLY A 203 8.93 -0.66 -4.14
C GLY A 203 8.22 -1.53 -3.12
N ILE A 204 8.18 -2.83 -3.40
CA ILE A 204 7.60 -3.84 -2.50
C ILE A 204 8.61 -4.97 -2.34
N ARG A 205 8.91 -5.33 -1.09
CA ARG A 205 9.80 -6.47 -0.77
C ARG A 205 9.15 -7.40 0.23
N LYS A 206 9.35 -8.71 0.04
CA LYS A 206 8.98 -9.71 1.06
C LYS A 206 9.95 -9.65 2.24
N LEU A 207 9.45 -10.02 3.42
CA LEU A 207 10.21 -10.10 4.66
C LEU A 207 10.29 -11.54 5.16
#